data_AF-A0AAW9KI48-F1
#
_entry.id   AF-A0AAW9KI48-F1
#
_cell.length_a   1.000
_cell.length_b   1.000
_cell.length_c   1.000
_cell.angle_alpha   90.00
_cell.angle_beta   90.00
_cell.angle_gamma   90.00
#
_symmetry.space_group_name_H-M   'P 1'
#
loop_
_entity.id
_entity.type
_entity.pdbx_description
1 polymer ?
#
loop_
_entity_poly.entity_id
_entity_poly.type
_entity_poly.pdbx_seq_one_letter_code
_entity_poly.pdbx_strand_id
1 'polypeptide(L)' 'MIQIKNISVFYESKERVKALESVSFKAESDDICAIIGPSGCGKT' A
#
# COMPACT_ATOMS: atom_id res chain seq x y z
N MET A 1 -14.35 0.85 9.21
CA MET A 1 -13.07 1.56 9.40
C MET A 1 -11.89 0.62 9.11
N ILE A 2 -11.07 0.97 8.13
CA ILE A 2 -9.77 0.35 7.83
C ILE A 2 -8.68 1.36 8.13
N GLN A 3 -7.58 0.92 8.75
CA GLN A 3 -6.45 1.79 9.05
C GLN A 3 -5.11 1.09 8.81
N ILE A 4 -4.28 1.74 8.00
CA ILE A 4 -2.89 1.41 7.69
C ILE A 4 -2.02 2.49 8.34
N LYS A 5 -1.04 2.10 9.15
CA LYS A 5 -0.11 3.05 9.79
C LYS A 5 1.32 2.64 9.53
N ASN A 6 2.06 3.52 8.84
CA ASN A 6 3.49 3.42 8.59
C ASN A 6 3.95 2.02 8.10
N ILE A 7 3.18 1.41 7.20
CA ILE A 7 3.47 0.08 6.69
C ILE A 7 4.51 0.16 5.58
N SER A 8 5.53 -0.68 5.69
CA SER A 8 6.44 -1.00 4.58
C SER A 8 6.30 -2.48 4.23
N VAL A 9 6.25 -2.78 2.94
CA VAL A 9 6.13 -4.16 2.44
C VAL A 9 7.35 -4.50 1.61
N PHE A 10 7.94 -5.66 1.90
CA PHE A 10 9.05 -6.22 1.16
C PHE A 10 8.66 -7.57 0.59
N TYR A 11 8.99 -7.81 -0.68
CA TYR A 11 8.92 -9.13 -1.27
C TYR A 11 10.32 -9.73 -1.32
N GLU A 12 10.44 -10.96 -0.83
CA GLU A 12 11.66 -11.75 -0.97
C GLU A 12 11.54 -12.63 -2.20
N SER A 13 12.30 -12.27 -3.24
CA SER A 13 12.43 -13.04 -4.48
C SER A 13 13.91 -13.38 -4.71
N LYS A 14 14.42 -13.31 -5.95
CA LYS A 14 15.87 -13.35 -6.21
C LYS A 14 16.60 -12.18 -5.56
N GLU A 15 15.94 -11.02 -5.48
CA GLU A 15 16.39 -9.83 -4.77
C GLU A 15 15.28 -9.35 -3.83
N ARG A 16 15.67 -8.70 -2.71
CA ARG A 16 14.72 -8.11 -1.76
C ARG A 16 14.22 -6.79 -2.32
N VAL A 17 12.93 -6.74 -2.68
CA VAL A 17 12.31 -5.55 -3.28
C VAL A 17 11.41 -4.88 -2.26
N LYS A 18 11.57 -3.56 -2.07
CA LYS A 18 10.67 -2.73 -1.27
C LYS A 18 9.49 -2.28 -2.13
N ALA A 19 8.31 -2.86 -1.90
CA ALA A 19 7.11 -2.55 -2.68
C ALA A 19 6.36 -1.33 -2.13
N LEU A 20 6.32 -1.18 -0.81
CA LEU A 20 5.72 -0.03 -0.12
C LEU A 20 6.69 0.53 0.91
N GLU A 21 6.70 1.84 1.05
CA GLU A 21 7.53 2.57 2.00
C GLU A 21 6.67 3.47 2.88
N SER A 22 6.60 3.14 4.16
CA SER A 22 6.02 3.99 5.21
C SER A 22 4.61 4.53 4.91
N VAL A 23 3.77 3.70 4.28
CA VAL A 23 2.42 4.10 3.84
C VAL A 23 1.48 4.19 5.04
N SER A 24 0.71 5.27 5.11
CA SER A 24 -0.38 5.42 6.08
C SER A 24 -1.66 5.82 5.35
N PHE A 25 -2.76 5.14 5.65
CA PHE A 25 -4.06 5.34 5.00
C PHE A 25 -5.19 5.02 5.98
N LYS A 26 -6.30 5.72 5.86
CA LYS A 26 -7.50 5.50 6.68
C LYS A 26 -8.72 5.60 5.76
N ALA A 27 -9.62 4.64 5.87
CA ALA A 27 -10.94 4.68 5.26
C ALA A 27 -11.98 4.43 6.36
N GLU A 28 -12.98 5.29 6.43
CA GLU A 28 -14.11 5.10 7.34
C GLU A 28 -15.11 4.10 6.77
N SER A 29 -16.12 3.76 7.56
CA SER A 29 -17.25 2.99 7.03
C SER A 29 -18.00 3.84 5.99
N ASP A 30 -18.48 3.19 4.94
CA ASP A 30 -19.21 3.79 3.81
C ASP A 30 -18.39 4.71 2.88
N ASP A 31 -17.08 4.88 3.13
CA ASP A 31 -16.18 5.56 2.19
C ASP A 31 -16.02 4.75 0.89
N ILE A 32 -16.10 5.43 -0.25
CA ILE A 32 -15.68 4.91 -1.55
C ILE A 32 -14.29 5.45 -1.84
N CYS A 33 -13.29 4.58 -1.83
CA CYS A 33 -11.89 4.95 -2.08
C CYS A 33 -11.40 4.39 -3.42
N ALA A 34 -10.56 5.15 -4.11
CA ALA A 34 -9.85 4.70 -5.30
C ALA A 34 -8.32 4.79 -5.09
N ILE A 35 -7.61 3.74 -5.48
CA ILE A 35 -6.14 3.70 -5.48
C ILE A 35 -5.67 3.75 -6.94
N ILE A 36 -4.99 4.82 -7.34
CA ILE A 36 -4.57 5.08 -8.72
C ILE A 36 -3.06 5.35 -8.80
N GLY A 37 -2.46 5.08 -9.96
CA GLY A 37 -1.03 5.30 -10.19
C GLY A 37 -0.44 4.41 -11.29
N PRO A 38 0.81 4.66 -11.72
CA PRO A 38 1.48 3.92 -12.79
C PRO A 38 1.65 2.42 -12.52
N SER A 39 1.97 1.63 -13.55
CA SER A 39 2.31 0.20 -13.36
C SER A 39 3.50 0.05 -12.40
N GLY A 40 3.43 -0.95 -11.50
CA GLY A 40 4.51 -1.25 -10.55
C GLY A 40 4.56 -0.38 -9.28
N CYS A 41 3.66 0.59 -9.09
CA CYS A 41 3.71 1.49 -7.93
C CYS A 41 3.11 0.95 -6.61
N GLY A 42 2.79 -0.36 -6.54
CA GLY A 42 2.29 -0.99 -5.30
C GLY A 42 0.79 -0.83 -5.02
N LYS A 43 -0.07 -0.77 -6.06
CA LYS A 43 -1.54 -0.69 -5.89
C LYS A 43 -2.20 -2.03 -5.54
N THR A 44 -1.59 -3.13 -5.97
CA THR A 44 -2.01 -4.53 -5.72
C THR A 44 -1.05 -5.13 -4.72
#